data_AF-A0A1H9XM76-F1
#
_entry.id   AF-A0A1H9XM76-F1
#
_cell.length_a   1.000
_cell.length_b   1.000
_cell.length_c   1.000
_cell.angle_alpha   90.00
_cell.angle_beta   90.00
_cell.angle_gamma   90.00
#
_symmetry.space_group_name_H-M   'P 1'
#
loop_
_entity.id
_entity.type
_entity.pdbx_description
1 polymer ?
#
loop_
_entity_poly.entity_id
_entity_poly.type
_entity_poly.pdbx_seq_one_letter_code
_entity_poly.pdbx_strand_id
1 'polypeptide(L)'
;MVKELSEFQRMVALYGALDRLGAEFCPMPDEAMDAITTAQTKLEKWIVGMSAETHHDISAKFEFIAMLLGQDSGEFYIEFDAVQSALQDLIAYRNAQAQRIYGRRHAEYDTLLA
;
A
#
# COMPACT_ATOMS: atom_id res chain seq x y z
N MET A 1 -6.51 -0.09 23.53
CA MET A 1 -5.12 0.01 23.02
C MET A 1 -5.21 0.51 21.59
N VAL A 2 -4.86 1.76 21.33
CA VAL A 2 -4.85 2.29 19.94
C VAL A 2 -3.66 1.62 19.26
N LYS A 3 -3.92 0.80 18.24
CA LYS A 3 -2.87 0.16 17.46
C LYS A 3 -2.22 1.27 16.62
N GLU A 4 -0.95 1.60 16.89
CA GLU A 4 -0.24 2.56 16.05
C GLU A 4 -0.22 2.03 14.62
N LEU A 5 -0.65 2.88 13.68
CA LEU A 5 -0.57 2.59 12.26
C LEU A 5 0.90 2.52 11.85
N SER A 6 1.25 1.57 10.98
CA SER A 6 2.57 1.56 10.34
C SER A 6 2.77 2.84 9.53
N GLU A 7 4.02 3.15 9.18
CA GLU A 7 4.32 4.28 8.28
C GLU A 7 3.54 4.18 6.97
N PHE A 8 3.49 2.98 6.40
CA PHE A 8 2.73 2.67 5.20
C PHE A 8 1.24 3.02 5.36
N GLN A 9 0.61 2.52 6.43
CA GLN A 9 -0.80 2.78 6.73
C GLN A 9 -1.10 4.27 6.94
N ARG A 10 -0.17 5.01 7.56
CA ARG A 10 -0.29 6.47 7.71
C ARG A 10 -0.27 7.19 6.37
N MET A 11 0.57 6.77 5.42
CA MET A 11 0.61 7.37 4.09
C MET A 11 -0.67 7.12 3.30
N VAL A 12 -1.18 5.89 3.32
CA VAL A 12 -2.47 5.56 2.69
C VAL A 12 -3.62 6.36 3.30
N ALA A 13 -3.64 6.50 4.63
CA ALA A 13 -4.64 7.31 5.31
C ALA A 13 -4.55 8.80 4.96
N LEU A 14 -3.33 9.34 4.83
CA LEU A 14 -3.10 10.72 4.42
C LEU A 14 -3.57 10.95 2.98
N TYR A 15 -3.27 10.03 2.06
CA TYR A 15 -3.74 10.10 0.67
C TYR A 15 -5.27 10.21 0.61
N GLY A 16 -5.97 9.30 1.29
CA GLY A 16 -7.44 9.33 1.33
C GLY A 16 -8.01 10.56 2.04
N ALA A 17 -7.28 11.18 2.96
CA ALA A 17 -7.69 12.43 3.59
C ALA A 17 -7.59 13.63 2.63
N LEU A 18 -6.52 13.68 1.82
CA LEU A 18 -6.33 14.71 0.80
C LEU A 18 -7.38 14.60 -0.32
N ASP A 19 -7.69 13.37 -0.74
CA ASP A 19 -8.73 13.10 -1.73
C ASP A 19 -10.10 13.60 -1.26
N ARG A 20 -10.50 13.25 -0.03
CA ARG A 20 -11.74 13.76 0.58
C ARG A 20 -11.75 15.28 0.71
N LEU A 21 -10.62 15.88 1.08
CA LEU A 21 -10.51 17.34 1.22
C LEU A 21 -10.72 18.04 -0.14
N GLY A 22 -10.11 17.52 -1.20
CA GLY A 22 -10.31 18.04 -2.56
C GLY A 22 -11.77 17.92 -3.02
N ALA A 23 -12.41 16.79 -2.74
CA ALA A 23 -13.81 16.56 -3.09
C ALA A 23 -14.79 17.45 -2.29
N GLU A 24 -14.58 17.61 -0.98
CA GLU A 24 -15.47 18.34 -0.09
C GLU A 24 -15.46 19.86 -0.36
N PHE A 25 -14.29 20.41 -0.68
CA PHE A 25 -14.12 21.86 -0.84
C PHE A 25 -14.13 22.32 -2.30
N CYS A 26 -14.49 21.45 -3.25
CA CYS A 26 -14.63 21.84 -4.65
C CYS A 26 -15.91 22.66 -4.90
N PRO A 27 -15.84 23.82 -5.59
CA PRO A 27 -14.65 24.45 -6.17
C PRO A 27 -13.80 25.17 -5.11
N MET A 28 -12.47 24.99 -5.20
CA MET A 28 -11.48 25.64 -4.34
C MET A 28 -10.51 26.49 -5.16
N PRO A 29 -9.74 27.41 -4.54
CA PRO A 29 -8.71 28.18 -5.25
C PRO A 29 -7.70 27.25 -5.94
N ASP A 30 -7.30 27.61 -7.16
CA ASP A 30 -6.40 26.81 -7.99
C ASP A 30 -5.09 26.49 -7.25
N GLU A 31 -4.52 27.44 -6.50
CA GLU A 31 -3.27 27.21 -5.75
C GLU A 31 -3.44 26.14 -4.64
N ALA A 32 -4.64 26.05 -4.06
CA ALA A 32 -4.94 25.06 -3.05
C ALA A 32 -5.17 23.67 -3.68
N MET A 33 -5.84 23.62 -4.83
CA MET A 33 -6.00 22.38 -5.61
C MET A 33 -4.64 21.86 -6.08
N ASP A 34 -3.77 22.72 -6.61
CA ASP A 34 -2.43 22.36 -7.05
C ASP A 34 -1.56 21.80 -5.91
N ALA A 35 -1.68 22.38 -4.71
CA ALA A 35 -0.96 21.91 -3.53
C ALA A 35 -1.42 20.51 -3.10
N ILE A 36 -2.74 20.25 -3.14
CA ILE A 36 -3.33 18.93 -2.84
C ILE A 36 -2.87 17.90 -3.87
N THR A 37 -3.04 18.19 -5.17
CA THR A 37 -2.63 17.31 -6.27
C THR A 37 -1.13 16.99 -6.18
N THR A 38 -0.28 17.99 -5.92
CA THR A 38 1.16 17.79 -5.75
C THR A 38 1.49 16.87 -4.57
N ALA A 39 0.76 17.00 -3.45
CA ALA A 39 0.94 16.14 -2.29
C ALA A 39 0.48 14.70 -2.59
N GLN A 40 -0.66 14.52 -3.27
CA GLN A 40 -1.17 13.22 -3.70
C GLN A 40 -0.16 12.51 -4.62
N THR A 41 0.34 13.17 -5.66
CA THR A 41 1.34 12.59 -6.58
C THR A 41 2.62 12.13 -5.86
N LYS A 42 3.06 12.87 -4.84
CA LYS A 42 4.22 12.47 -4.02
C LYS A 42 3.91 11.23 -3.19
N LEU A 43 2.73 11.19 -2.56
CA LEU A 43 2.31 10.05 -1.76
C LEU A 43 2.13 8.80 -2.62
N GLU A 44 1.56 8.93 -3.82
CA GLU A 44 1.40 7.81 -4.76
C GLU A 44 2.75 7.17 -5.08
N LYS A 45 3.73 7.97 -5.51
CA LYS A 45 5.09 7.49 -5.80
C LYS A 45 5.73 6.81 -4.60
N TRP A 46 5.51 7.36 -3.40
CA TRP A 46 6.10 6.82 -2.20
C TRP A 46 5.46 5.49 -1.80
N ILE A 47 4.12 5.42 -1.78
CA ILE A 47 3.34 4.23 -1.46
C ILE A 47 3.67 3.09 -2.44
N VAL A 48 3.78 3.40 -3.75
CA VAL A 48 4.15 2.41 -4.78
C VAL A 48 5.59 1.94 -4.61
N GLY A 49 6.52 2.82 -4.23
CA GLY A 49 7.93 2.48 -4.02
C GLY A 49 8.24 1.78 -2.70
N MET A 50 7.36 1.84 -1.70
CA MET A 50 7.55 1.19 -0.41
C MET A 50 7.23 -0.30 -0.46
N SER A 51 8.08 -1.14 0.11
CA SER A 51 7.81 -2.56 0.31
C SER A 51 6.84 -2.78 1.48
N ALA A 52 5.84 -3.62 1.25
CA ALA A 52 4.89 -4.04 2.27
C ALA A 52 5.25 -5.45 2.81
N GLU A 53 5.74 -5.52 4.05
CA GLU A 53 6.26 -6.79 4.62
C GLU A 53 5.28 -7.52 5.54
N THR A 54 4.24 -6.80 6.01
CA THR A 54 3.23 -7.38 6.88
C THR A 54 1.91 -7.56 6.13
N HIS A 55 1.09 -8.51 6.58
CA HIS A 55 -0.26 -8.69 6.05
C HIS A 55 -1.09 -7.38 6.12
N HIS A 56 -0.87 -6.57 7.15
CA HIS A 56 -1.57 -5.30 7.32
C HIS A 56 -1.12 -4.24 6.31
N ASP A 57 0.17 -4.15 6.03
CA ASP A 57 0.71 -3.20 5.04
C ASP A 57 0.29 -3.61 3.63
N ILE A 58 0.31 -4.92 3.33
CA ILE A 58 -0.14 -5.45 2.04
C ILE A 58 -1.63 -5.13 1.83
N SER A 59 -2.47 -5.35 2.86
CA SER A 59 -3.88 -4.96 2.82
C SER A 59 -4.05 -3.47 2.53
N ALA A 60 -3.33 -2.60 3.25
CA ALA A 60 -3.39 -1.16 3.04
C ALA A 60 -2.94 -0.76 1.63
N LYS A 61 -2.00 -1.49 1.01
CA LYS A 61 -1.55 -1.24 -0.36
C LYS A 61 -2.63 -1.57 -1.38
N PHE A 62 -3.39 -2.64 -1.15
CA PHE A 62 -4.57 -2.95 -1.96
C PHE A 62 -5.72 -1.96 -1.74
N GLU A 63 -5.91 -1.47 -0.51
CA GLU A 63 -6.87 -0.40 -0.22
C GLU A 63 -6.52 0.90 -0.98
N PHE A 64 -5.23 1.25 -1.01
CA PHE A 64 -4.74 2.37 -1.82
C PHE A 64 -5.04 2.20 -3.31
N ILE A 65 -4.79 1.02 -3.89
CA ILE A 65 -5.13 0.73 -5.28
C ILE A 65 -6.64 0.88 -5.53
N ALA A 66 -7.48 0.41 -4.60
CA ALA A 66 -8.93 0.55 -4.73
C ALA A 66 -9.38 2.03 -4.72
N MET A 67 -8.70 2.88 -3.95
CA MET A 67 -8.94 4.33 -3.98
C MET A 67 -8.59 4.92 -5.35
N LEU A 68 -7.42 4.58 -5.91
CA LEU A 68 -7.01 5.06 -7.24
C LEU A 68 -8.02 4.65 -8.33
N LEU A 69 -8.41 3.38 -8.37
CA LEU A 69 -9.34 2.86 -9.38
C LEU A 69 -10.77 3.42 -9.23
N GLY A 70 -11.11 3.95 -8.06
CA GLY A 70 -12.41 4.56 -7.78
C GLY A 70 -12.50 6.03 -8.16
N GLN A 71 -11.39 6.67 -8.56
CA GLN A 71 -11.39 8.06 -8.98
C GLN A 71 -11.86 8.18 -10.43
N ASP A 72 -12.94 8.94 -10.66
CA ASP A 72 -13.50 9.21 -11.99
C ASP A 72 -12.60 10.14 -12.84
N SER A 73 -11.60 10.77 -12.23
CA SER A 73 -10.57 11.55 -12.90
C SER A 73 -9.56 10.60 -13.56
N GLY A 74 -9.87 10.15 -14.78
CA GLY A 74 -9.18 9.08 -15.52
C GLY A 74 -7.72 9.29 -15.95
N GLU A 75 -6.85 9.81 -15.07
CA GLU A 75 -5.40 9.81 -15.30
C GLU A 75 -4.75 8.52 -14.79
N PHE A 76 -4.78 7.49 -15.64
CA PHE A 76 -4.22 6.17 -15.38
C PHE A 76 -2.67 6.11 -15.44
N TYR A 77 -1.96 6.85 -14.58
CA TYR A 77 -0.49 6.90 -14.65
C TYR A 77 0.23 5.93 -13.69
N ILE A 78 -0.35 5.62 -12.53
CA ILE A 78 0.38 4.92 -11.44
C ILE A 78 -0.30 3.63 -10.98
N GLU A 79 -1.53 3.35 -11.40
CA GLU A 79 -2.33 2.21 -10.96
C GLU A 79 -1.72 0.89 -11.37
N PHE A 80 -1.18 0.81 -12.60
CA PHE A 80 -0.51 -0.40 -13.07
C PHE A 80 0.73 -0.70 -12.21
N ASP A 81 1.56 0.32 -11.97
CA ASP A 81 2.76 0.19 -11.14
C ASP A 81 2.38 -0.14 -9.69
N ALA A 82 1.30 0.45 -9.17
CA ALA A 82 0.78 0.16 -7.84
C ALA A 82 0.33 -1.31 -7.71
N VAL A 83 -0.44 -1.81 -8.69
CA VAL A 83 -0.87 -3.21 -8.75
C VAL A 83 0.32 -4.14 -8.84
N GLN A 84 1.26 -3.88 -9.75
CA GLN A 84 2.45 -4.69 -9.92
C GLN A 84 3.26 -4.75 -8.61
N SER A 85 3.48 -3.60 -7.98
CA SER A 85 4.21 -3.48 -6.72
C SER A 85 3.51 -4.25 -5.58
N ALA A 86 2.18 -4.14 -5.46
CA ALA A 86 1.42 -4.87 -4.45
C ALA A 86 1.45 -6.40 -4.65
N LEU A 87 1.39 -6.85 -5.91
CA LEU A 87 1.51 -8.27 -6.23
C LEU A 87 2.90 -8.82 -5.91
N GLN A 88 3.96 -8.06 -6.19
CA GLN A 88 5.33 -8.45 -5.84
C GLN A 88 5.49 -8.61 -4.32
N ASP A 89 4.98 -7.66 -3.54
CA ASP A 89 5.00 -7.73 -2.07
C ASP A 89 4.20 -8.95 -1.56
N LEU A 90 3.02 -9.21 -2.11
CA LEU A 90 2.20 -10.36 -1.74
C LEU A 90 2.92 -11.69 -2.05
N ILE A 91 3.55 -11.81 -3.22
CA ILE A 91 4.32 -12.99 -3.61
C ILE A 91 5.50 -13.17 -2.66
N ALA A 92 6.27 -12.11 -2.39
CA ALA A 92 7.40 -12.14 -1.48
C ALA A 92 6.98 -12.57 -0.06
N TYR A 93 5.89 -12.00 0.45
CA TYR A 93 5.32 -12.35 1.74
C TYR A 93 4.91 -13.82 1.81
N ARG A 94 4.20 -14.32 0.79
CA ARG A 94 3.76 -15.73 0.72
C ARG A 94 4.94 -16.69 0.64
N ASN A 95 5.95 -16.37 -0.15
CA ASN A 95 7.17 -17.18 -0.26
C ASN A 95 7.92 -17.23 1.08
N ALA A 96 8.07 -16.10 1.76
CA ALA A 96 8.70 -16.04 3.09
C ALA A 96 7.92 -16.85 4.13
N GLN A 97 6.57 -16.79 4.10
CA GLN A 97 5.74 -17.63 4.96
C GLN A 97 5.93 -19.13 4.66
N ALA A 98 5.90 -19.52 3.38
CA ALA A 98 6.08 -20.90 2.98
C ALA A 98 7.44 -21.44 3.44
N GLN A 99 8.53 -20.68 3.23
CA GLN A 99 9.87 -21.05 3.71
C GLN A 99 9.91 -21.24 5.23
N ARG A 100 9.26 -20.38 6.01
CA ARG A 100 9.19 -20.53 7.47
C ARG A 100 8.45 -21.78 7.90
N ILE A 101 7.36 -22.14 7.20
CA ILE A 101 6.55 -23.31 7.54
C ILE A 101 7.24 -24.61 7.11
N TYR A 102 7.66 -24.70 5.84
CA TYR A 102 8.23 -25.92 5.28
C TYR A 102 9.69 -26.11 5.68
N GLY A 103 10.48 -25.04 5.76
CA GLY A 103 11.86 -25.10 6.25
C GLY A 103 11.94 -25.55 7.71
N ARG A 104 11.01 -25.11 8.56
CA ARG A 104 10.91 -25.57 9.96
C ARG A 104 10.56 -27.05 10.03
N ARG A 105 9.59 -27.52 9.24
CA ARG A 105 9.24 -28.95 9.18
C ARG A 105 10.42 -29.82 8.76
N HIS A 106 11.21 -29.40 7.76
CA HIS A 106 12.40 -30.14 7.35
C HIS A 106 13.44 -30.25 8.48
N ALA A 107 13.73 -29.15 9.18
CA ALA A 107 14.66 -29.17 10.31
C ALA A 107 14.17 -30.06 11.48
N GLU A 108 12.86 -30.09 11.74
CA GLU A 108 12.26 -30.98 12.75
C GLU A 108 12.37 -32.46 12.36
N TYR A 109 12.19 -32.81 11.09
CA TYR A 109 12.40 -34.18 10.59
C TYR A 109 13.86 -34.62 10.66
N ASP A 110 14.81 -33.75 10.30
CA ASP A 110 16.24 -34.05 10.38
C ASP A 110 16.69 -34.29 11.82
N THR A 111 16.06 -33.63 12.79
CA THR A 111 16.35 -33.82 14.23
C THR A 111 15.73 -35.11 14.78
N LEU A 112 14.60 -35.57 14.23
CA LEU A 112 13.93 -36.82 14.63
C LEU A 112 14.56 -38.08 14.01
N LEU A 113 15.31 -37.92 12.92
CA LEU A 113 15.99 -39.00 12.20
C LEU A 113 17.50 -39.11 12.53
N ALA A 114 18.02 -38.22 13.37
CA ALA A 114 19.39 -38.23 13.90
C ALA A 114 19.46 -38.94 15.26
#